data_AF-A0A2N5AG98-F1
#
_entry.id   AF-A0A2N5AG98-F1
#
_cell.length_a   1.000
_cell.length_b   1.000
_cell.length_c   1.000
_cell.angle_alpha   90.00
_cell.angle_beta   90.00
_cell.angle_gamma   90.00
#
_symmetry.space_group_name_H-M   'P 1'
#
loop_
_entity.id
_entity.type
_entity.pdbx_description
1 polymer ?
#
loop_
_entity_poly.entity_id
_entity_poly.type
_entity_poly.pdbx_seq_one_letter_code
_entity_poly.pdbx_strand_id
1 'polypeptide(L)'
;MLLAGAIFVLTLVLVIWQPRGLGIGWSAAFGAALALATGGVQLADIPVVWHIVWNATATFIAVIIISLLLDESGFFEWAALHVSRWGRGRGRLLFTWIILLGAAVAALFANDGAALILTPIVIAMLRALGFSKGTMLAFVMAAGFIADTASLPLVVSNLVNIVSADFFAIGFREYASVMVPVDLAAILTTLAMLHLFFRRDIPAKEQVQHRQGG
;
A
#
# COMPACT_ATOMS: atom_id res chain seq x y z
N MET A 1 18.58 30.02 6.54
CA MET A 1 18.27 28.71 7.17
C MET A 1 16.98 28.74 7.98
N LEU A 2 16.79 29.66 8.94
CA LEU A 2 15.55 29.75 9.73
C LEU A 2 14.28 29.93 8.88
N LEU A 3 14.33 30.81 7.86
CA LEU A 3 13.20 31.04 6.95
C LEU A 3 12.82 29.80 6.14
N ALA A 4 13.81 29.11 5.56
CA ALA A 4 13.60 27.87 4.83
C ALA A 4 13.02 26.77 5.74
N GLY A 5 13.53 26.66 6.97
CA GLY A 5 12.99 25.75 7.98
C GLY A 5 11.53 26.08 8.36
N ALA A 6 11.19 27.36 8.50
CA ALA A 6 9.82 27.78 8.79
C ALA A 6 8.86 27.47 7.63
N ILE A 7 9.28 27.72 6.38
CA ILE A 7 8.50 27.36 5.19
C ILE A 7 8.29 25.85 5.14
N PHE A 8 9.35 25.06 5.35
CA PHE A 8 9.27 23.60 5.38
C PHE A 8 8.28 23.09 6.44
N VAL A 9 8.38 23.57 7.68
CA VAL A 9 7.48 23.18 8.77
C VAL A 9 6.04 23.60 8.46
N LEU A 10 5.83 24.81 7.94
CA LEU A 10 4.50 25.27 7.53
C LEU A 10 3.90 24.37 6.44
N THR A 11 4.67 24.07 5.39
CA THR A 11 4.24 23.18 4.30
C THR A 11 3.89 21.80 4.83
N LEU A 12 4.73 21.22 5.70
CA LEU A 12 4.49 19.92 6.32
C LEU A 12 3.19 19.92 7.16
N VAL A 13 2.98 20.96 7.98
CA VAL A 13 1.74 21.12 8.76
C VAL A 13 0.52 21.19 7.85
N LEU A 14 0.58 21.95 6.76
CA LEU A 14 -0.55 22.05 5.81
C LEU A 14 -0.81 20.74 5.06
N VAL A 15 0.24 19.99 4.71
CA VAL A 15 0.14 18.69 4.02
C VAL A 15 -0.45 17.62 4.93
N ILE A 16 -0.07 17.59 6.21
CA ILE A 16 -0.55 16.61 7.18
C ILE A 16 -1.95 16.98 7.70
N TRP A 17 -2.18 18.24 8.06
CA TRP A 17 -3.46 18.68 8.63
C TRP A 17 -4.57 18.76 7.58
N GLN A 18 -4.25 19.16 6.35
CA GLN A 18 -5.22 19.37 5.26
C GLN A 18 -6.44 20.22 5.69
N PRO A 19 -6.22 21.46 6.19
CA PRO A 19 -7.31 22.26 6.72
C PRO A 19 -8.39 22.50 5.65
N ARG A 20 -9.65 22.24 6.00
CA ARG A 20 -10.82 22.31 5.09
C ARG A 20 -10.72 21.41 3.85
N GLY A 21 -9.98 20.30 3.93
CA GLY A 21 -9.81 19.38 2.80
C GLY A 21 -8.92 19.93 1.69
N LEU A 22 -8.03 20.86 2.01
CA LEU A 22 -7.00 21.31 1.06
C LEU A 22 -6.18 20.11 0.59
N GLY A 23 -6.20 19.87 -0.73
CA GLY A 23 -5.43 18.79 -1.34
C GLY A 23 -3.93 18.98 -1.13
N ILE A 24 -3.22 17.87 -0.93
CA ILE A 24 -1.77 17.82 -0.67
C ILE A 24 -0.98 18.64 -1.71
N GLY A 25 -1.38 18.56 -2.98
CA GLY A 25 -0.74 19.30 -4.07
C GLY A 25 -0.82 20.81 -3.94
N TRP A 26 -1.95 21.36 -3.45
CA TRP A 26 -2.10 22.81 -3.23
C TRP A 26 -1.23 23.29 -2.08
N SER A 27 -1.21 22.53 -0.98
CA SER A 27 -0.35 22.83 0.17
C SER A 27 1.14 22.81 -0.21
N ALA A 28 1.55 21.82 -1.00
CA ALA A 28 2.92 21.71 -1.52
C ALA A 28 3.27 22.85 -2.50
N ALA A 29 2.36 23.16 -3.45
CA ALA A 29 2.53 24.24 -4.41
C ALA A 29 2.64 25.61 -3.72
N PHE A 30 1.86 25.85 -2.68
CA PHE A 30 1.96 27.05 -1.85
C PHE A 30 3.32 27.15 -1.16
N GLY A 31 3.82 26.06 -0.60
CA GLY A 31 5.17 25.98 -0.02
C GLY A 31 6.27 26.30 -1.04
N ALA A 32 6.19 25.71 -2.24
CA ALA A 32 7.12 25.97 -3.33
C ALA A 32 7.07 27.45 -3.79
N ALA A 33 5.87 28.02 -3.91
CA ALA A 33 5.69 29.43 -4.27
C ALA A 33 6.30 30.36 -3.22
N LEU A 34 6.11 30.07 -1.92
CA LEU A 34 6.76 30.82 -0.84
C LEU A 34 8.28 30.70 -0.89
N ALA A 35 8.82 29.51 -1.15
CA ALA A 35 10.26 29.29 -1.25
C ALA A 35 10.87 30.09 -2.43
N LEU A 36 10.18 30.15 -3.57
CA LEU A 36 10.57 30.96 -4.72
C LEU A 36 10.46 32.47 -4.41
N ALA A 37 9.34 32.92 -3.85
CA ALA A 37 9.09 34.34 -3.56
C ALA A 37 10.06 34.91 -2.52
N THR A 38 10.51 34.08 -1.57
CA THR A 38 11.48 34.46 -0.54
C THR A 38 12.94 34.31 -0.99
N GLY A 39 13.18 33.82 -2.21
CA GLY A 39 14.52 33.58 -2.74
C GLY A 39 15.27 32.42 -2.07
N GLY A 40 14.57 31.59 -1.27
CA GLY A 40 15.15 30.39 -0.67
C GLY A 40 15.41 29.28 -1.70
N VAL A 41 14.72 29.33 -2.83
CA VAL A 41 14.90 28.48 -4.01
C VAL A 41 14.86 29.38 -5.24
N GLN A 42 15.69 29.09 -6.24
CA GLN A 42 15.73 29.80 -7.52
C GLN A 42 15.10 28.94 -8.62
N LEU A 43 14.67 29.57 -9.71
CA LEU A 43 14.18 28.83 -10.90
C LEU A 43 15.25 27.87 -11.46
N ALA A 44 16.53 28.19 -11.26
CA ALA A 44 17.67 27.34 -11.63
C ALA A 44 17.74 26.03 -10.82
N ASP A 45 17.04 25.92 -9.69
CA ASP A 45 16.98 24.70 -8.87
C ASP A 45 15.90 23.72 -9.35
N ILE A 46 14.98 24.17 -10.23
CA ILE A 46 13.89 23.33 -10.76
C ILE A 46 14.43 22.05 -11.45
N PRO A 47 15.47 22.11 -12.31
CA PRO A 47 16.04 20.91 -12.91
C PRO A 47 16.59 19.93 -11.86
N VAL A 48 17.18 20.43 -10.77
CA VAL A 48 17.67 19.58 -9.68
C VAL A 48 16.52 18.83 -9.03
N VAL A 49 15.44 19.54 -8.67
CA VAL A 49 14.24 18.93 -8.11
C VAL A 49 13.64 17.91 -9.08
N TRP A 50 13.55 18.25 -10.37
CA TRP A 50 13.05 17.35 -11.41
C TRP A 50 13.88 16.07 -11.48
N HIS A 51 15.21 16.17 -11.49
CA HIS A 51 16.10 15.01 -11.53
C HIS A 51 15.93 14.06 -10.33
N ILE A 52 15.52 14.57 -9.17
CA ILE A 52 15.26 13.76 -7.97
C ILE A 52 13.92 13.03 -8.06
N VAL A 53 12.89 13.64 -8.66
CA VAL A 53 11.51 13.12 -8.56
C VAL A 53 10.98 12.47 -9.84
N TRP A 54 11.57 12.73 -11.01
CA TRP A 54 10.99 12.29 -12.29
C TRP A 54 10.90 10.76 -12.38
N ASN A 55 11.96 10.04 -11.97
CA ASN A 55 12.04 8.59 -12.04
C ASN A 55 10.98 7.96 -11.13
N ALA A 56 10.90 8.43 -9.89
CA ALA A 56 9.88 8.04 -8.92
C ALA A 56 8.47 8.31 -9.43
N THR A 57 8.23 9.51 -9.99
CA THR A 57 6.92 9.92 -10.52
C THR A 57 6.49 9.04 -11.70
N ALA A 58 7.38 8.84 -12.67
CA ALA A 58 7.08 8.04 -13.86
C ALA A 58 6.86 6.56 -13.53
N THR A 59 7.70 6.00 -12.66
CA THR A 59 7.56 4.62 -12.17
C THR A 59 6.24 4.44 -11.42
N PHE A 60 5.88 5.38 -10.54
CA PHE A 60 4.63 5.33 -9.80
C PHE A 60 3.40 5.37 -10.72
N ILE A 61 3.40 6.26 -11.73
CA ILE A 61 2.33 6.30 -12.75
C ILE A 61 2.25 4.98 -13.52
N ALA A 62 3.37 4.43 -13.95
CA ALA A 62 3.41 3.17 -14.68
C ALA A 62 2.83 2.00 -13.85
N VAL A 63 3.20 1.91 -12.58
CA VAL A 63 2.68 0.91 -11.65
C VAL A 63 1.17 1.07 -11.47
N ILE A 64 0.67 2.29 -11.25
CA ILE A 64 -0.78 2.56 -11.15
C ILE A 64 -1.51 2.10 -12.41
N ILE A 65 -1.00 2.43 -13.60
CA ILE A 65 -1.62 2.03 -14.87
C ILE A 65 -1.66 0.50 -14.99
N ILE A 66 -0.56 -0.19 -14.68
CA ILE A 66 -0.52 -1.66 -14.71
C ILE A 66 -1.53 -2.25 -13.72
N SER A 67 -1.59 -1.72 -12.50
CA SER A 67 -2.55 -2.18 -11.49
C SER A 67 -4.00 -1.99 -11.93
N LEU A 68 -4.33 -0.83 -12.53
CA LEU A 68 -5.67 -0.57 -13.07
C LEU A 68 -6.01 -1.52 -14.22
N LEU A 69 -5.06 -1.77 -15.14
CA LEU A 69 -5.27 -2.72 -16.24
C LEU A 69 -5.50 -4.15 -15.73
N LEU A 70 -4.76 -4.58 -14.72
CA LEU A 70 -4.96 -5.88 -14.09
C LEU A 70 -6.32 -5.96 -13.38
N ASP A 71 -6.75 -4.90 -12.71
CA ASP A 71 -8.05 -4.85 -12.07
C ASP A 71 -9.20 -4.91 -13.09
N GLU A 72 -9.14 -4.09 -14.13
CA GLU A 72 -10.11 -4.10 -15.24
C GLU A 72 -10.14 -5.44 -15.99
N SER A 73 -9.02 -6.18 -16.03
CA SER A 73 -8.99 -7.54 -16.59
C SER A 73 -9.65 -8.60 -15.69
N GLY A 74 -10.03 -8.24 -14.46
CA GLY A 74 -10.55 -9.15 -13.44
C GLY A 74 -9.48 -10.03 -12.79
N PHE A 75 -8.19 -9.71 -12.96
CA PHE A 75 -7.09 -10.54 -12.44
C PHE A 75 -7.12 -10.66 -10.93
N PHE A 76 -7.34 -9.56 -10.20
CA PHE A 76 -7.35 -9.57 -8.74
C PHE A 76 -8.58 -10.29 -8.17
N GLU A 77 -9.74 -10.15 -8.81
CA GLU A 77 -10.94 -10.93 -8.46
C GLU A 77 -10.69 -12.43 -8.70
N TRP A 78 -10.15 -12.78 -9.87
CA TRP A 78 -9.76 -14.14 -10.19
C TRP A 78 -8.77 -14.70 -9.15
N ALA A 79 -7.74 -13.94 -8.77
CA ALA A 79 -6.76 -14.35 -7.78
C ALA A 79 -7.41 -14.57 -6.41
N ALA A 80 -8.24 -13.64 -5.95
CA ALA A 80 -8.95 -13.76 -4.68
C ALA A 80 -9.87 -14.99 -4.63
N LEU A 81 -10.60 -15.28 -5.71
CA LEU A 81 -11.45 -16.48 -5.82
C LEU A 81 -10.65 -17.78 -5.84
N HIS A 82 -9.46 -17.80 -6.43
CA HIS A 82 -8.59 -18.97 -6.42
C HIS A 82 -8.00 -19.22 -5.02
N VAL A 83 -7.55 -18.14 -4.39
CA VAL A 83 -7.01 -18.13 -3.02
C VAL A 83 -8.09 -18.54 -2.01
N SER A 84 -9.35 -18.15 -2.22
CA SER A 84 -10.45 -18.57 -1.34
C SER A 84 -10.73 -20.07 -1.41
N ARG A 85 -10.63 -20.67 -2.60
CA ARG A 85 -10.73 -22.13 -2.78
C ARG A 85 -9.63 -22.87 -2.02
N TRP A 86 -8.43 -22.30 -1.90
CA TRP A 86 -7.35 -22.87 -1.08
C TRP A 86 -7.61 -22.79 0.43
N GLY A 87 -8.52 -21.91 0.86
CA GLY A 87 -9.03 -21.83 2.24
C GLY A 87 -9.72 -23.12 2.71
N ARG A 88 -10.22 -23.96 1.79
CA ARG A 88 -10.76 -25.31 2.06
C ARG A 88 -11.79 -25.34 3.21
N GLY A 89 -12.66 -24.34 3.34
CA GLY A 89 -13.66 -24.31 4.42
C GLY A 89 -13.13 -23.86 5.78
N ARG A 90 -11.86 -23.42 5.88
CA ARG A 90 -11.22 -23.01 7.14
C ARG A 90 -10.92 -21.51 7.14
N GLY A 91 -11.70 -20.74 7.89
CA GLY A 91 -11.55 -19.28 7.99
C GLY A 91 -10.15 -18.81 8.37
N ARG A 92 -9.42 -19.57 9.19
CA ARG A 92 -8.01 -19.26 9.54
C ARG A 92 -7.02 -19.46 8.38
N LEU A 93 -7.24 -20.46 7.53
CA LEU A 93 -6.41 -20.64 6.33
C LEU A 93 -6.75 -19.56 5.31
N LEU A 94 -8.03 -19.26 5.13
CA LEU A 94 -8.49 -18.15 4.28
C LEU A 94 -7.84 -16.82 4.69
N PHE A 95 -7.81 -16.53 6.00
CA PHE A 95 -7.14 -15.34 6.53
C PHE A 95 -5.67 -15.27 6.15
N THR A 96 -4.94 -16.36 6.33
CA THR A 96 -3.51 -16.43 5.97
C THR A 96 -3.32 -16.21 4.47
N TRP A 97 -4.15 -16.87 3.66
CA TRP A 97 -4.05 -16.81 2.20
C TRP A 97 -4.37 -15.42 1.63
N ILE A 98 -5.35 -14.71 2.20
CA ILE A 98 -5.65 -13.33 1.82
C ILE A 98 -4.52 -12.38 2.23
N ILE A 99 -3.93 -12.57 3.41
CA ILE A 99 -2.77 -11.78 3.83
C ILE A 99 -1.59 -12.00 2.88
N LEU A 100 -1.29 -13.26 2.53
CA LEU A 100 -0.21 -13.59 1.60
C LEU A 100 -0.47 -13.06 0.19
N LEU A 101 -1.73 -13.09 -0.28
CA LEU A 101 -2.10 -12.44 -1.53
C LEU A 101 -1.85 -10.92 -1.47
N GLY A 102 -2.29 -10.27 -0.39
CA GLY A 102 -2.03 -8.85 -0.16
C GLY A 102 -0.55 -8.51 -0.13
N ALA A 103 0.27 -9.36 0.51
CA ALA A 103 1.71 -9.22 0.54
C ALA A 103 2.32 -9.28 -0.86
N ALA A 104 1.92 -10.29 -1.66
CA ALA A 104 2.43 -10.45 -3.01
C ALA A 104 2.03 -9.27 -3.93
N VAL A 105 0.80 -8.77 -3.81
CA VAL A 105 0.35 -7.62 -4.59
C VAL A 105 1.10 -6.35 -4.17
N ALA A 106 1.24 -6.09 -2.88
CA ALA A 106 1.97 -4.90 -2.41
C ALA A 106 3.45 -4.91 -2.78
N ALA A 107 4.09 -6.07 -2.72
CA ALA A 107 5.47 -6.25 -3.15
C ALA A 107 5.67 -5.94 -4.64
N LEU A 108 4.67 -6.14 -5.50
CA LEU A 108 4.78 -5.97 -6.94
C LEU A 108 4.18 -4.67 -7.48
N PHE A 109 3.11 -4.16 -6.86
CA PHE A 109 2.18 -3.18 -7.44
C PHE A 109 1.93 -1.94 -6.58
N ALA A 110 2.84 -1.68 -5.64
CA ALA A 110 2.73 -0.63 -4.63
C ALA A 110 1.68 -0.86 -3.54
N ASN A 111 1.95 -0.34 -2.34
CA ASN A 111 1.04 -0.43 -1.19
C ASN A 111 -0.30 0.26 -1.46
N ASP A 112 -0.29 1.43 -2.10
CA ASP A 112 -1.48 2.24 -2.36
C ASP A 112 -2.43 1.53 -3.34
N GLY A 113 -1.86 0.98 -4.42
CA GLY A 113 -2.60 0.19 -5.40
C GLY A 113 -3.17 -1.08 -4.77
N ALA A 114 -2.36 -1.78 -3.96
CA ALA A 114 -2.81 -2.95 -3.22
C ALA A 114 -3.98 -2.61 -2.29
N ALA A 115 -3.88 -1.54 -1.51
CA ALA A 115 -4.92 -1.13 -0.56
C ALA A 115 -6.22 -0.72 -1.26
N LEU A 116 -6.14 0.06 -2.35
CA LEU A 116 -7.32 0.54 -3.07
C LEU A 116 -8.06 -0.58 -3.81
N ILE A 117 -7.34 -1.56 -4.37
CA ILE A 117 -7.91 -2.62 -5.21
C ILE A 117 -8.29 -3.86 -4.39
N LEU A 118 -7.40 -4.37 -3.53
CA LEU A 118 -7.70 -5.59 -2.77
C LEU A 118 -8.80 -5.39 -1.73
N THR A 119 -8.90 -4.21 -1.13
CA THR A 119 -9.90 -3.95 -0.09
C THR A 119 -11.34 -4.19 -0.58
N PRO A 120 -11.83 -3.57 -1.66
CA PRO A 120 -13.17 -3.81 -2.16
C PRO A 120 -13.39 -5.28 -2.59
N ILE A 121 -12.39 -5.91 -3.20
CA ILE A 121 -12.46 -7.33 -3.63
C ILE A 121 -12.61 -8.25 -2.42
N VAL A 122 -11.77 -8.07 -1.40
CA VAL A 122 -11.82 -8.86 -0.15
C VAL A 122 -13.16 -8.66 0.55
N ILE A 123 -13.67 -7.42 0.62
CA ILE A 123 -15.00 -7.15 1.20
C ILE A 123 -16.11 -7.87 0.41
N ALA A 124 -16.12 -7.76 -0.91
CA ALA A 124 -17.13 -8.38 -1.76
C ALA A 124 -17.13 -9.91 -1.61
N MET A 125 -15.94 -10.51 -1.61
CA MET A 125 -15.77 -11.95 -1.41
C MET A 125 -16.23 -12.40 -0.02
N LEU A 126 -15.82 -11.71 1.05
CA LEU A 126 -16.23 -12.07 2.42
C LEU A 126 -17.73 -11.90 2.64
N ARG A 127 -18.36 -10.91 2.00
CA ARG A 127 -19.83 -10.78 1.97
C ARG A 127 -20.48 -11.96 1.26
N ALA A 128 -19.97 -12.35 0.10
CA ALA A 128 -20.49 -13.49 -0.65
C ALA A 128 -20.37 -14.82 0.15
N LEU A 129 -19.34 -14.95 0.96
CA LEU A 129 -19.11 -16.08 1.87
C LEU A 129 -19.90 -16.00 3.20
N GLY A 130 -20.69 -14.94 3.41
CA GLY A 130 -21.56 -14.80 4.58
C GLY A 130 -20.83 -14.47 5.89
N PHE A 131 -19.60 -13.95 5.84
CA PHE A 131 -18.86 -13.58 7.04
C PHE A 131 -19.50 -12.40 7.79
N SER A 132 -19.33 -12.37 9.12
CA SER A 132 -19.81 -11.27 9.97
C SER A 132 -19.09 -9.95 9.68
N LYS A 133 -19.70 -8.82 10.04
CA LYS A 133 -19.07 -7.49 9.94
C LYS A 133 -17.75 -7.39 10.71
N GLY A 134 -17.67 -8.02 11.89
CA GLY A 134 -16.44 -8.06 12.70
C GLY A 134 -15.32 -8.82 12.00
N THR A 135 -15.63 -9.96 11.39
CA THR A 135 -14.65 -10.72 10.61
C THR A 135 -14.22 -9.96 9.35
N MET A 136 -15.14 -9.33 8.63
CA MET A 136 -14.78 -8.47 7.49
C MET A 136 -13.80 -7.36 7.89
N LEU A 137 -14.05 -6.70 9.03
CA LEU A 137 -13.13 -5.68 9.54
C LEU A 137 -11.74 -6.27 9.83
N ALA A 138 -11.66 -7.44 10.47
CA ALA A 138 -10.39 -8.10 10.74
C ALA A 138 -9.59 -8.39 9.46
N PHE A 139 -10.25 -8.89 8.41
CA PHE A 139 -9.61 -9.19 7.14
C PHE A 139 -9.18 -7.93 6.38
N VAL A 140 -9.99 -6.88 6.36
CA VAL A 140 -9.64 -5.61 5.72
C VAL A 140 -8.48 -4.93 6.44
N MET A 141 -8.50 -4.91 7.78
CA MET A 141 -7.38 -4.39 8.58
C MET A 141 -6.11 -5.19 8.32
N ALA A 142 -6.21 -6.52 8.27
CA ALA A 142 -5.09 -7.40 7.95
C ALA A 142 -4.52 -7.13 6.55
N ALA A 143 -5.39 -6.94 5.54
CA ALA A 143 -5.00 -6.56 4.19
C ALA A 143 -4.29 -5.19 4.16
N GLY A 144 -4.77 -4.22 4.94
CA GLY A 144 -4.11 -2.91 5.06
C GLY A 144 -2.72 -2.99 5.72
N PHE A 145 -2.61 -3.65 6.87
CA PHE A 145 -1.33 -3.80 7.57
C PHE A 145 -0.30 -4.58 6.75
N ILE A 146 -0.72 -5.64 6.06
CA ILE A 146 0.20 -6.39 5.21
C ILE A 146 0.57 -5.62 3.96
N ALA A 147 -0.35 -4.85 3.36
CA ALA A 147 -0.02 -4.03 2.20
C ALA A 147 1.06 -2.99 2.52
N ASP A 148 1.02 -2.41 3.72
CA ASP A 148 2.08 -1.52 4.20
C ASP A 148 3.38 -2.29 4.46
N THR A 149 3.31 -3.36 5.27
CA THR A 149 4.47 -4.15 5.69
C THR A 149 5.21 -4.78 4.50
N ALA A 150 4.48 -5.35 3.55
CA ALA A 150 5.02 -6.16 2.45
C ALA A 150 5.48 -5.32 1.25
N SER A 151 5.44 -4.00 1.36
CA SER A 151 5.85 -3.06 0.32
C SER A 151 7.33 -2.68 0.39
N LEU A 152 8.12 -3.43 1.17
CA LEU A 152 9.55 -3.20 1.37
C LEU A 152 10.50 -3.83 0.31
N PRO A 153 10.20 -4.98 -0.32
CA PRO A 153 11.25 -5.83 -0.91
C PRO A 153 11.85 -5.27 -2.20
N LEU A 154 11.07 -4.56 -3.01
CA LEU A 154 11.53 -3.99 -4.28
C LEU A 154 11.50 -2.47 -4.23
N VAL A 155 12.37 -1.85 -5.02
CA VAL A 155 12.39 -0.39 -5.20
C VAL A 155 11.03 0.10 -5.69
N VAL A 156 10.39 -0.64 -6.60
CA VAL A 156 9.08 -0.29 -7.18
C VAL A 156 7.89 -0.55 -6.24
N SER A 157 8.09 -1.25 -5.12
CA SER A 157 7.03 -1.64 -4.19
C SER A 157 6.47 -0.47 -3.37
N ASN A 158 7.16 0.67 -3.29
CA ASN A 158 6.70 1.84 -2.55
C ASN A 158 7.39 3.10 -3.07
N LEU A 159 6.66 4.22 -3.15
CA LEU A 159 7.24 5.51 -3.56
C LEU A 159 8.44 5.91 -2.69
N VAL A 160 8.39 5.64 -1.37
CA VAL A 160 9.48 5.94 -0.44
C VAL A 160 10.75 5.14 -0.79
N ASN A 161 10.59 3.90 -1.25
CA ASN A 161 11.71 3.06 -1.67
C ASN A 161 12.36 3.62 -2.93
N ILE A 162 11.55 4.05 -3.92
CA ILE A 162 12.06 4.64 -5.16
C ILE A 162 12.87 5.89 -4.87
N VAL A 163 12.31 6.82 -4.08
CA VAL A 163 12.98 8.08 -3.73
C VAL A 163 14.27 7.82 -2.94
N SER A 164 14.24 6.87 -2.00
CA SER A 164 15.41 6.54 -1.19
C SER A 164 16.52 5.87 -2.02
N ALA A 165 16.17 4.89 -2.85
CA ALA A 165 17.13 4.18 -3.68
C ALA A 165 17.77 5.11 -4.72
N ASP A 166 16.99 6.00 -5.35
CA ASP A 166 17.49 6.97 -6.32
C ASP A 166 18.41 8.00 -5.63
N PHE A 167 18.01 8.53 -4.47
CA PHE A 167 18.80 9.51 -3.72
C PHE A 167 20.15 8.95 -3.22
N PHE A 168 20.16 7.72 -2.71
CA PHE A 168 21.38 7.05 -2.24
C PHE A 168 22.11 6.28 -3.34
N ALA A 169 21.63 6.34 -4.59
CA ALA A 169 22.16 5.62 -5.74
C ALA A 169 22.30 4.09 -5.52
N ILE A 170 21.34 3.48 -4.81
CA ILE A 170 21.32 2.05 -4.51
C ILE A 170 20.73 1.30 -5.70
N GLY A 171 21.47 0.33 -6.24
CA GLY A 171 21.00 -0.48 -7.36
C GLY A 171 19.85 -1.43 -6.96
N PHE A 172 18.96 -1.76 -7.91
CA PHE A 172 17.82 -2.66 -7.67
C PHE A 172 18.23 -3.99 -7.00
N ARG A 173 19.30 -4.62 -7.50
CA ARG A 173 19.77 -5.92 -6.96
C ARG A 173 20.31 -5.79 -5.54
N GLU A 174 21.05 -4.73 -5.27
CA GLU A 174 21.60 -4.45 -3.94
C GLU A 174 20.48 -4.20 -2.94
N TYR A 175 19.54 -3.32 -3.29
CA TYR A 175 18.34 -3.05 -2.51
C TYR A 175 17.56 -4.34 -2.20
N ALA A 176 17.21 -5.11 -3.22
CA ALA A 176 16.43 -6.34 -3.06
C ALA A 176 17.17 -7.40 -2.24
N SER A 177 18.51 -7.50 -2.37
CA SER A 177 19.28 -8.49 -1.61
C SER A 177 19.23 -8.27 -0.09
N VAL A 178 19.05 -7.03 0.35
CA VAL A 178 18.90 -6.66 1.76
C VAL A 178 17.43 -6.67 2.17
N MET A 179 16.56 -6.08 1.34
CA MET A 179 15.18 -5.83 1.72
C MET A 179 14.28 -7.05 1.58
N VAL A 180 14.56 -8.01 0.69
CA VAL A 180 13.76 -9.25 0.60
C VAL A 180 13.83 -10.06 1.90
N PRO A 181 15.00 -10.33 2.51
CA PRO A 181 15.06 -10.98 3.82
C PRO A 181 14.34 -10.20 4.93
N VAL A 182 14.47 -8.87 4.95
CA VAL A 182 13.79 -7.99 5.92
C VAL A 182 12.28 -8.09 5.76
N ASP A 183 11.81 -8.04 4.52
CA ASP A 183 10.41 -8.15 4.15
C ASP A 183 9.81 -9.50 4.58
N LEU A 184 10.52 -10.61 4.35
CA LEU A 184 10.08 -11.93 4.81
C LEU A 184 9.94 -11.97 6.34
N ALA A 185 10.90 -11.41 7.09
CA ALA A 185 10.80 -11.33 8.54
C ALA A 185 9.62 -10.45 8.99
N ALA A 186 9.38 -9.33 8.29
CA ALA A 186 8.28 -8.43 8.55
C ALA A 186 6.92 -9.08 8.26
N ILE A 187 6.75 -9.73 7.11
CA ILE A 187 5.55 -10.50 6.74
C ILE A 187 5.26 -11.58 7.78
N LEU A 188 6.26 -12.37 8.18
CA LEU A 188 6.09 -13.41 9.20
C LEU A 188 5.65 -12.83 10.55
N THR A 189 6.25 -11.72 10.95
CA THR A 189 5.91 -11.03 12.20
C THR A 189 4.49 -10.46 12.14
N THR A 190 4.13 -9.80 11.04
CA THR A 190 2.80 -9.24 10.82
C THR A 190 1.74 -10.34 10.76
N LEU A 191 2.00 -11.45 10.07
CA LEU A 191 1.12 -12.63 10.08
C LEU A 191 0.91 -13.16 11.50
N ALA A 192 1.98 -13.34 12.28
CA ALA A 192 1.90 -13.83 13.65
C ALA A 192 1.08 -12.89 14.54
N MET A 193 1.34 -11.57 14.45
CA MET A 193 0.64 -10.56 15.23
C MET A 193 -0.84 -10.45 14.84
N LEU A 194 -1.17 -10.46 13.56
CA LEU A 194 -2.55 -10.40 13.07
C LEU A 194 -3.34 -11.65 13.48
N HIS A 195 -2.74 -12.84 13.40
CA HIS A 195 -3.36 -14.07 13.91
C HIS A 195 -3.56 -14.02 15.42
N LEU A 196 -2.60 -13.48 16.18
CA LEU A 196 -2.71 -13.36 17.64
C LEU A 196 -3.80 -12.36 18.04
N PHE A 197 -3.83 -11.20 17.39
CA PHE A 197 -4.75 -10.11 17.69
C PHE A 197 -6.20 -10.48 17.30
N PHE A 198 -6.41 -10.93 16.06
CA PHE A 198 -7.72 -11.28 15.53
C PHE A 198 -8.15 -12.73 15.78
N ARG A 199 -7.44 -13.48 16.65
CA ARG A 199 -7.74 -14.89 16.96
C ARG A 199 -9.19 -15.18 17.35
N ARG A 200 -9.90 -14.19 17.91
CA ARG A 200 -11.30 -14.27 18.35
C ARG A 200 -12.29 -13.90 17.25
N ASP A 201 -11.88 -13.07 16.29
CA ASP A 201 -12.72 -12.54 15.23
C ASP A 201 -12.66 -13.39 13.94
N ILE A 202 -11.67 -14.29 13.84
CA ILE A 202 -11.50 -15.25 12.75
C ILE A 202 -12.27 -16.54 13.06
N PRO A 203 -13.33 -16.88 12.31
CA PRO A 203 -14.07 -18.12 12.50
C PRO A 203 -13.19 -19.35 12.28
N ALA A 204 -13.31 -20.35 13.16
CA ALA A 204 -12.58 -21.62 13.03
C ALA A 204 -13.02 -22.43 11.80
N LYS A 205 -14.27 -22.24 11.35
CA LYS A 205 -14.83 -22.79 10.10
C LYS A 205 -15.43 -21.67 9.28
N GLU A 206 -15.24 -21.75 7.97
CA GLU A 206 -15.97 -20.93 7.01
C GLU A 206 -17.46 -21.25 7.18
N GLN A 207 -18.28 -20.24 7.45
CA GLN A 207 -19.73 -20.44 7.53
C GLN A 207 -20.25 -20.60 6.11
N VAL A 208 -20.04 -21.79 5.53
CA VAL A 208 -20.69 -22.16 4.28
C VAL A 208 -22.17 -22.27 4.60
N GLN A 209 -22.90 -21.16 4.43
CA GLN A 209 -24.34 -21.21 4.35
C GLN A 209 -24.65 -21.93 3.05
N HIS A 210 -24.85 -23.25 3.14
CA HIS A 210 -25.50 -24.01 2.09
C HIS A 210 -26.80 -23.28 1.75
N ARG A 211 -26.83 -22.56 0.62
CA ARG A 211 -28.08 -22.33 -0.09
C ARG A 211 -28.55 -23.70 -0.56
N GLN A 212 -29.30 -24.38 0.29
CA GLN A 212 -30.24 -25.40 -0.15
C GLN A 212 -31.42 -24.71 -0.80
N GLY A 213 -31.88 -25.27 -1.92
CA GLY A 213 -33.10 -24.89 -2.64
C GLY A 213 -32.78 -24.19 -3.96
N GLY A 214 -33.20 -24.68 -5.11
CA GLY A 214 -34.11 -25.77 -5.47
C GLY A 214 -34.39 -25.65 -6.96
#